data_AF-A0A3P6TC06-F1
#
_entry.id   AF-A0A3P6TC06-F1
#
_cell.length_a   1.000
_cell.length_b   1.000
_cell.length_c   1.000
_cell.angle_alpha   90.00
_cell.angle_beta   90.00
_cell.angle_gamma   90.00
#
_symmetry.space_group_name_H-M   'P 1'
#
loop_
_entity.id
_entity.type
_entity.pdbx_description
1 polymer ?
#
loop_
_entity_poly.entity_id
_entity_poly.type
_entity_poly.pdbx_seq_one_letter_code
_entity_poly.pdbx_strand_id
1 'polypeptide(L)' 'MRLLRLVNRFSTSREEIFGAIIHLSKCKTVEEPTDRATDSANGLATGIFMQDLDKVLYAMYFLCAGFVW' A
#
# COMPACT_ATOMS: atom_id res chain seq x y z
N MET A 1 -5.25 18.85 5.00
CA MET A 1 -4.65 17.57 4.55
C MET A 1 -3.79 17.85 3.33
N ARG A 2 -2.50 17.51 3.36
CA ARG A 2 -1.58 17.77 2.23
C ARG A 2 -1.35 16.47 1.47
N LEU A 3 -1.71 16.44 0.19
CA LEU A 3 -1.56 15.27 -0.68
C LEU A 3 -0.23 15.33 -1.41
N LEU A 4 0.55 14.25 -1.35
CA LEU A 4 1.78 14.10 -2.13
C LEU A 4 1.56 13.01 -3.18
N ARG A 5 1.61 13.41 -4.46
CA ARG A 5 1.53 12.49 -5.59
C ARG A 5 2.93 12.02 -5.96
N LEU A 6 3.14 10.71 -5.93
CA LEU A 6 4.41 10.10 -6.35
C LEU A 6 4.18 9.28 -7.63
N VAL A 7 5.05 9.51 -8.62
CA VAL A 7 5.01 8.83 -9.92
C VAL A 7 6.04 7.68 -10.00
N ASN A 8 7.09 7.73 -9.16
CA ASN A 8 8.16 6.72 -9.06
C ASN A 8 8.35 6.27 -7.60
N ARG A 9 9.11 5.18 -7.36
CA ARG A 9 9.52 4.76 -6.01
C ARG A 9 10.46 5.83 -5.41
N PHE A 10 10.08 6.41 -4.28
CA PHE A 10 10.87 7.40 -3.53
C PHE A 10 11.20 6.83 -2.14
N SER A 11 12.33 7.21 -1.53
CA SER A 11 12.69 6.77 -0.17
C SER A 11 11.59 7.08 0.84
N THR A 12 10.91 8.21 0.66
CA THR A 12 9.80 8.65 1.52
C THR A 12 8.61 7.70 1.53
N SER A 13 8.43 6.83 0.51
CA SER A 13 7.35 5.83 0.55
C SER A 13 7.64 4.65 1.48
N ARG A 14 8.89 4.48 1.93
CA ARG A 14 9.30 3.44 2.89
C ARG A 14 9.42 3.97 4.32
N GLU A 15 9.63 5.27 4.46
CA GLU A 15 9.77 5.92 5.76
C GLU A 15 8.39 6.33 6.31
N GLU A 16 8.25 6.24 7.62
CA GLU A 16 7.05 6.71 8.31
C GLU A 16 7.08 8.24 8.42
N ILE A 17 6.02 8.89 7.94
CA ILE A 17 5.83 10.33 8.12
C ILE A 17 4.67 10.56 9.05
N PHE A 18 4.95 11.21 10.17
CA PHE A 18 3.94 11.64 11.13
C PHE A 18 3.29 12.95 10.71
N GLY A 19 1.96 13.02 10.77
CA GLY A 19 1.15 14.19 10.43
C GLY A 19 0.05 13.91 9.42
N ALA A 20 -0.74 14.93 9.05
CA ALA A 20 -1.85 14.79 8.11
C ALA A 20 -1.40 14.78 6.63
N ILE A 21 -0.49 13.85 6.31
CA ILE A 21 0.13 13.66 5.00
C ILE A 21 -0.20 12.25 4.51
N ILE A 22 -0.70 12.13 3.27
CA ILE A 22 -0.99 10.85 2.63
C ILE A 22 -0.21 10.76 1.33
N HIS A 23 0.43 9.61 1.12
CA HIS A 23 1.12 9.26 -0.12
C HIS A 23 0.18 8.55 -1.08
N LEU A 24 0.07 9.08 -2.30
CA LEU A 24 -0.69 8.47 -3.38
C LEU A 24 0.25 8.07 -4.51
N SER A 25 0.24 6.78 -4.85
CA SER A 25 0.96 6.22 -5.99
C SER A 25 -0.03 5.58 -6.98
N LYS A 26 0.27 5.68 -8.27
CA LYS A 26 -0.51 4.99 -9.30
C LYS A 26 0.09 3.60 -9.52
N CYS A 27 -0.77 2.60 -9.67
CA CYS A 27 -0.42 1.25 -10.09
C CYS A 27 -1.20 0.91 -11.36
N LYS A 28 -0.63 0.06 -12.22
CA LYS A 28 -1.25 -0.36 -13.48
C LYS A 28 -1.87 -1.75 -13.41
N THR A 29 -1.26 -2.66 -12.66
CA THR A 29 -1.74 -4.04 -12.49
C THR A 29 -2.05 -4.33 -11.03
N VAL A 30 -2.69 -5.47 -10.75
CA VAL A 30 -3.12 -5.85 -9.40
C VAL A 30 -1.96 -6.41 -8.58
N GLU A 31 -0.93 -6.95 -9.23
CA GLU A 31 0.25 -7.54 -8.59
C GLU A 31 1.23 -6.45 -8.11
N GLU A 32 1.34 -5.35 -8.87
CA GLU A 32 2.19 -4.20 -8.54
C GLU A 32 1.91 -3.57 -7.15
N PRO A 33 0.64 -3.29 -6.75
CA PRO A 33 0.34 -2.75 -5.43
C PRO A 33 0.59 -3.75 -4.31
N THR A 34 0.42 -5.06 -4.54
CA THR A 34 0.68 -6.08 -3.52
C THR A 34 2.18 -6.19 -3.21
N ASP A 35 3.03 -6.23 -4.24
CA ASP A 35 4.49 -6.20 -4.08
C ASP A 35 4.94 -4.89 -3.40
N ARG A 36 4.37 -3.76 -3.82
CA ARG A 36 4.70 -2.44 -3.23
C ARG A 36 4.24 -2.29 -1.78
N ALA A 37 3.10 -2.87 -1.41
CA ALA A 37 2.59 -2.82 -0.04
C ALA A 37 3.46 -3.62 0.92
N THR A 38 4.09 -4.70 0.44
CA THR A 38 5.04 -5.51 1.21
C THR A 38 6.48 -4.97 1.20
N ASP A 39 6.83 -4.07 0.26
CA ASP A 39 8.15 -3.39 0.16
C ASP A 39 8.32 -2.23 1.18
N SER A 40 7.97 -2.50 2.44
CA SER A 40 8.13 -1.59 3.57
C SER A 40 8.67 -2.37 4.77
N ALA A 41 9.59 -1.77 5.54
CA ALA A 41 10.01 -2.34 6.82
C ALA A 41 8.88 -2.30 7.87
N ASN A 42 7.91 -1.41 7.68
CA ASN A 42 6.80 -1.18 8.59
C ASN A 42 5.59 -1.97 8.10
N GLY A 43 5.25 -3.07 8.80
CA GLY A 43 4.15 -3.98 8.50
C GLY A 43 2.97 -3.85 9.46
N LEU A 44 2.58 -2.63 9.86
CA LEU A 44 1.54 -2.44 10.88
C LEU A 44 0.14 -2.75 10.36
N ALA A 45 -0.29 -2.05 9.30
CA ALA A 45 -1.63 -2.17 8.75
C ALA A 45 -1.65 -2.00 7.23
N THR A 46 -2.57 -2.70 6.55
CA THR A 46 -2.85 -2.54 5.11
C THR A 46 -4.36 -2.63 4.87
N GLY A 47 -4.86 -1.85 3.90
CA GLY A 47 -6.28 -1.87 3.51
C GLY A 47 -6.46 -2.14 2.02
N ILE A 48 -7.40 -3.02 1.65
CA ILE A 48 -7.72 -3.34 0.26
C ILE A 48 -9.14 -2.85 -0.06
N PHE A 49 -9.24 -1.92 -1.01
CA PHE A 49 -10.53 -1.42 -1.49
C PHE A 49 -10.81 -1.97 -2.89
N MET A 50 -11.48 -3.11 -2.96
CA MET A 50 -11.95 -3.71 -4.22
C MET A 50 -13.34 -4.33 -4.05
N GLN A 51 -14.08 -4.44 -5.15
CA GLN A 51 -15.39 -5.13 -5.17
C GLN A 51 -15.25 -6.63 -5.40
N ASP A 52 -14.16 -7.05 -6.03
CA ASP A 52 -13.90 -8.45 -6.41
C ASP A 52 -13.26 -9.20 -5.23
N LEU A 53 -14.06 -10.03 -4.56
CA LEU A 53 -13.65 -10.74 -3.35
C LEU A 53 -12.52 -11.76 -3.60
N ASP A 54 -12.50 -12.42 -4.76
CA ASP A 54 -11.48 -13.42 -5.07
C ASP A 54 -10.10 -12.77 -5.19
N LYS A 55 -10.05 -11.57 -5.79
CA LYS A 55 -8.82 -10.77 -5.86
C LYS A 55 -8.41 -10.22 -4.50
N VAL A 56 -9.38 -9.84 -3.65
CA VAL A 56 -9.10 -9.42 -2.28
C VAL A 56 -8.44 -10.56 -1.51
N LEU A 57 -9.06 -11.76 -1.48
CA LEU A 57 -8.49 -12.92 -0.79
C LEU A 57 -7.11 -13.28 -1.34
N TYR A 58 -6.96 -13.30 -2.67
CA TYR A 58 -5.65 -13.56 -3.29
C TYR A 58 -4.60 -12.57 -2.79
N ALA A 59 -4.89 -11.26 -2.82
CA ALA A 59 -3.96 -10.24 -2.36
C ALA A 59 -3.65 -10.35 -0.85
N MET A 60 -4.64 -10.67 -0.01
CA MET A 60 -4.45 -10.83 1.44
C MET A 60 -3.40 -11.89 1.78
N TYR A 61 -3.28 -12.97 1.00
CA TYR A 61 -2.28 -14.02 1.24
C TYR A 61 -0.83 -13.56 1.00
N PHE A 62 -0.61 -12.49 0.26
CA PHE A 62 0.74 -12.00 -0.10
C PHE A 62 1.17 -10.74 0.66
N LEU A 63 0.29 -10.19 1.51
CA LEU A 63 0.58 -8.99 2.30
C LEU A 63 1.28 -9.35 3.61
N CYS A 64 2.39 -8.66 3.91
CA CYS A 64 3.08 -8.77 5.19
C CYS A 64 2.67 -7.64 6.16
N ALA A 65 1.47 -7.73 6.72
CA ALA A 65 0.97 -6.77 7.71
C ALA A 65 0.26 -7.44 8.89
N GLY A 66 0.37 -6.85 10.09
CA GLY A 66 -0.28 -7.36 11.31
C GLY A 66 -1.79 -7.15 11.32
N PHE A 67 -2.31 -6.14 10.62
CA PHE A 67 -3.73 -5.87 10.47
C PHE A 67 -4.06 -5.64 8.99
N VAL A 68 -4.99 -6.42 8.44
CA VAL A 68 -5.45 -6.29 7.04
C VAL A 68 -6.96 -6.08 7.05
N TRP A 69 -7.41 -5.03 6.37
CA TRP A 69 -8.84 -4.66 6.25
C TRP A 69 -9.30 -4.64 4.79
#